data_AF-A0A9E0W6D9-F1
#
_entry.id   AF-A0A9E0W6D9-F1
#
_cell.length_a   1.000
_cell.length_b   1.000
_cell.length_c   1.000
_cell.angle_alpha   90.00
_cell.angle_beta   90.00
_cell.angle_gamma   90.00
#
_symmetry.space_group_name_H-M   'P 1'
#
loop_
_entity.id
_entity.type
_entity.pdbx_description
1 polymer ?
#
loop_
_entity_poly.entity_id
_entity_poly.type
_entity_poly.pdbx_seq_one_letter_code
_entity_poly.pdbx_strand_id
1 'polypeptide(L)' 'LVMEVNSSPGLEGIENATGKNVAGMIVNWIEKNQAPWRTKTKGRG' A
#
# COMPACT_ATOMS: atom_id res chain seq x y z
N LEU A 1 4.89 -18.81 9.76
CA LEU A 1 3.66 -19.26 9.08
C LEU A 1 2.86 -18.02 8.71
N VAL A 2 2.39 -17.90 7.47
CA VAL A 2 1.51 -16.82 7.01
C VAL A 2 0.14 -17.44 6.79
N MET A 3 -0.91 -16.85 7.36
CA MET A 3 -2.25 -17.44 7.37
C MET A 3 -3.15 -16.84 6.28
N GLU A 4 -3.08 -15.53 6.08
CA GLU A 4 -3.90 -14.81 5.11
C GLU A 4 -3.15 -13.56 4.65
N VAL A 5 -3.38 -13.15 3.40
CA VAL A 5 -2.85 -11.91 2.84
C VAL A 5 -3.99 -11.16 2.17
N ASN A 6 -4.24 -9.94 2.64
CA ASN A 6 -5.25 -9.04 2.12
C ASN A 6 -4.60 -7.89 1.37
N SER A 7 -4.97 -7.69 0.10
CA SER A 7 -4.47 -6.58 -0.71
C SER A 7 -5.18 -5.24 -0.43
N SER A 8 -6.29 -5.28 0.31
CA SER A 8 -7.11 -4.10 0.61
C SER A 8 -7.69 -4.15 2.02
N PRO A 9 -6.85 -4.09 3.06
CA PRO A 9 -7.33 -4.04 4.44
C PRO A 9 -7.98 -2.70 4.77
N GLY A 10 -8.91 -2.68 5.72
CA GLY A 10 -9.37 -1.44 6.36
C GLY A 10 -8.27 -0.84 7.25
N LEU A 11 -8.18 0.49 7.30
CA LEU A 11 -7.08 1.18 8.00
C LEU A 11 -7.47 1.73 9.38
N GLU A 12 -8.73 2.12 9.60
CA GLU A 12 -9.19 2.79 10.83
C GLU A 12 -8.79 2.04 12.12
N GLY A 13 -9.07 0.73 12.20
CA GLY A 13 -8.80 -0.07 13.39
C GLY A 13 -7.31 -0.18 13.72
N ILE A 14 -6.46 -0.38 12.71
CA ILE A 14 -5.01 -0.50 12.91
C ILE A 14 -4.37 0.84 13.23
N GLU A 15 -4.84 1.94 12.64
CA GLU A 15 -4.36 3.28 12.97
C GLU A 15 -4.70 3.65 14.42
N ASN A 16 -5.93 3.40 14.86
CA ASN A 16 -6.35 3.61 16.25
C ASN A 16 -5.58 2.72 17.24
N ALA A 17 -5.34 1.45 16.90
CA ALA A 17 -4.65 0.51 17.79
C ALA A 17 -3.15 0.76 17.89
N THR A 18 -2.51 1.28 16.84
CA THR A 18 -1.06 1.43 16.77
C THR A 18 -0.57 2.87 16.85
N GLY A 19 -1.47 3.86 16.69
CA GLY A 19 -1.12 5.27 16.59
C GLY A 19 -0.33 5.64 15.34
N LYS A 20 -0.23 4.74 14.35
CA LYS A 20 0.51 4.96 13.11
C LYS A 20 -0.42 5.49 12.03
N ASN A 21 0.03 6.49 11.28
CA ASN A 21 -0.65 6.97 10.08
C ASN A 21 -0.30 6.06 8.88
N VAL A 22 -0.97 4.92 8.77
CA VAL A 22 -0.76 3.92 7.73
C VAL A 22 -1.15 4.47 6.36
N ALA A 23 -2.25 5.23 6.28
CA ALA A 23 -2.67 5.88 5.04
C ALA A 23 -1.57 6.81 4.49
N GLY A 24 -1.00 7.65 5.36
CA GLY A 24 0.11 8.53 5.00
C GLY A 24 1.37 7.76 4.60
N MET A 25 1.66 6.63 5.24
CA MET A 25 2.78 5.77 4.84
C MET A 25 2.59 5.18 3.43
N ILE A 26 1.37 4.78 3.07
CA ILE A 26 1.05 4.29 1.72
C ILE A 26 1.26 5.39 0.69
N VAL A 27 0.71 6.59 0.93
CA VAL A 27 0.85 7.75 0.04
C VAL A 27 2.33 8.11 -0.13
N ASN A 28 3.07 8.24 0.96
CA ASN A 28 4.52 8.53 0.93
C ASN A 28 5.30 7.47 0.15
N TRP A 29 4.91 6.20 0.25
CA TRP A 29 5.54 5.13 -0.52
C TRP A 29 5.24 5.26 -2.01
N ILE A 30 3.98 5.54 -2.38
CA ILE A 30 3.59 5.76 -3.78
C ILE A 30 4.39 6.92 -4.38
N GLU A 31 4.46 8.06 -3.69
CA GLU A 31 5.19 9.24 -4.16
C GLU A 31 6.67 8.95 -4.39
N LYS A 32 7.33 8.19 -3.49
CA LYS A 32 8.74 7.85 -3.61
C LYS A 32 9.05 6.82 -4.71
N ASN A 33 8.09 5.95 -5.03
CA ASN A 33 8.31 4.82 -5.94
C ASN A 33 7.66 5.03 -7.31
N GLN A 34 6.88 6.10 -7.49
CA GLN A 34 6.37 6.50 -8.78
C GLN A 34 7.53 7.01 -9.64
N ALA A 35 7.68 6.41 -10.81
CA ALA A 35 8.52 6.96 -11.86
C ALA A 35 7.60 7.57 -12.93
N PRO A 36 7.87 8.80 -13.39
CA PRO A 36 7.10 9.40 -14.47
C PRO A 36 7.10 8.46 -15.68
N TRP A 37 5.95 8.37 -16.36
CA TRP A 37 5.75 7.58 -17.59
C TRP A 37 5.85 6.06 -17.44
N ARG A 38 5.83 5.52 -16.21
CA ARG A 38 5.81 4.08 -15.96
C ARG A 38 4.40 3.48 -16.03
N THR A 39 3.69 3.74 -17.13
CA THR A 39 2.31 3.29 -17.39
C THR A 39 2.23 1.94 -18.10
N LYS A 40 3.38 1.34 -18.45
CA LYS A 40 3.42 0.01 -19.08
C LYS A 40 2.87 -1.04 -18.13
N THR A 41 1.84 -1.76 -18.56
CA THR A 41 1.32 -2.93 -17.86
C THR A 41 2.43 -4.00 -17.82
N LYS A 42 2.68 -4.57 -16.64
CA LYS A 42 3.63 -5.69 -16.48
C LYS A 42 3.00 -7.05 -16.85
N GLY A 43 1.89 -7.04 -17.58
CA GLY A 43 1.24 -8.27 -18.03
C GLY A 43 2.02 -8.86 -19.19
N ARG A 44 2.46 -10.11 -19.06
CA ARG A 44 2.70 -10.97 -20.22
C ARG A 44 1.32 -11.46 -20.66
N GLY A 45 0.74 -10.81 -21.66
CA GLY A 45 -0.31 -11.42 -22.46
C GLY A 45 0.27 -12.58 -23.25
#